data_AF-A0A2S3U2W7-F1
#
_entry.id   AF-A0A2S3U2W7-F1
#
_cell.length_a   1.000
_cell.length_b   1.000
_cell.length_c   1.000
_cell.angle_alpha   90.00
_cell.angle_beta   90.00
_cell.angle_gamma   90.00
#
_symmetry.space_group_name_H-M   'P 1'
#
loop_
_entity.id
_entity.type
_entity.pdbx_description
1 polymer ?
#
loop_
_entity_poly.entity_id
_entity_poly.type
_entity_poly.pdbx_seq_one_letter_code
_entity_poly.pdbx_strand_id
1 'polypeptide(L)' 'MVEHDITWSIYNGQKMPKIYVDGEQAQVVSCSYQFVTATDTDELGLNMLTATIFLLSECDYKPIQHVIFINQQTGKVFYQ' A
#
# COMPACT_ATOMS: atom_id res chain seq x y z
N MET A 1 7.15 17.56 5.10
CA MET A 1 6.26 16.39 4.87
C MET A 1 6.16 15.69 6.21
N VAL A 2 4.95 15.41 6.69
CA VAL A 2 4.76 14.60 7.91
C VAL A 2 4.96 13.15 7.51
N GLU A 3 5.82 12.45 8.23
CA GLU A 3 6.06 11.03 8.03
C GLU A 3 5.01 10.28 8.86
N HIS A 4 4.23 9.43 8.19
CA HIS A 4 3.18 8.62 8.82
C HIS A 4 3.66 7.17 8.87
N ASP A 5 3.35 6.47 9.96
CA ASP A 5 3.58 5.03 10.04
C ASP A 5 2.46 4.30 9.29
N ILE A 6 2.81 3.68 8.17
CA ILE A 6 1.85 2.97 7.31
C ILE A 6 2.14 1.48 7.37
N THR A 7 1.20 0.73 7.92
CA THR A 7 1.26 -0.74 7.95
C THR A 7 0.12 -1.33 7.13
N TRP A 8 0.37 -2.47 6.49
CA TRP A 8 -0.63 -3.12 5.67
C TRP A 8 -0.47 -4.63 5.62
N SER A 9 -1.55 -5.32 5.29
CA SER A 9 -1.55 -6.77 5.08
C SER A 9 -2.56 -7.18 4.02
N ILE A 10 -2.18 -8.14 3.19
CA ILE A 10 -3.06 -8.91 2.30
C ILE A 10 -2.88 -10.38 2.67
N TYR A 11 -3.97 -11.06 3.05
CA TYR A 11 -3.95 -12.50 3.31
C TYR A 11 -4.96 -13.25 2.43
N ASN A 12 -4.75 -14.55 2.27
CA ASN A 12 -5.59 -15.39 1.42
C ASN A 12 -7.05 -15.38 1.90
N GLY A 13 -7.99 -15.24 0.97
CA GLY A 13 -9.43 -15.10 1.26
C GLY A 13 -9.89 -13.68 1.62
N GLN A 14 -8.97 -12.71 1.75
CA GLN A 14 -9.33 -11.31 1.95
C GLN A 14 -9.67 -10.64 0.60
N LYS A 15 -10.82 -9.96 0.53
CA LYS A 15 -11.25 -9.26 -0.70
C LYS A 15 -10.53 -7.93 -0.92
N MET A 16 -10.13 -7.24 0.14
CA MET A 16 -9.53 -5.89 0.13
C MET A 16 -8.42 -5.81 1.18
N PRO A 17 -7.27 -5.17 0.92
CA PRO A 17 -6.19 -5.05 1.90
C PRO A 17 -6.65 -4.36 3.19
N LYS A 18 -6.01 -4.73 4.31
CA LYS A 18 -6.09 -3.94 5.55
C LYS A 18 -4.93 -2.97 5.57
N ILE A 19 -5.22 -1.70 5.78
CA ILE A 19 -4.26 -0.61 5.82
C ILE A 19 -4.49 0.16 7.11
N TYR A 20 -3.40 0.50 7.80
CA TYR A 20 -3.41 1.33 8.99
C TYR A 20 -2.46 2.50 8.80
N VAL A 21 -2.88 3.69 9.24
CA VAL A 21 -2.09 4.92 9.24
C VAL A 21 -2.01 5.39 10.70
N ASP A 22 -0.80 5.47 11.24
CA ASP A 22 -0.55 5.80 12.65
C ASP A 22 -1.36 4.95 13.64
N GLY A 23 -1.57 3.68 13.30
CA GLY A 23 -2.36 2.72 14.08
C GLY A 23 -3.88 2.81 13.87
N GLU A 24 -4.39 3.80 13.15
CA GLU A 24 -5.80 3.90 12.79
C GLU A 24 -6.09 3.06 11.54
N GLN A 25 -7.13 2.22 11.60
CA GLN A 25 -7.55 1.47 10.41
C GLN A 25 -8.16 2.41 9.38
N ALA A 26 -7.73 2.26 8.13
CA ALA A 26 -8.28 2.98 7.00
C ALA A 26 -9.26 2.12 6.19
N GLN A 27 -10.27 2.76 5.60
CA GLN A 27 -11.15 2.15 4.63
C GLN A 27 -10.57 2.31 3.22
N VAL A 28 -10.34 1.20 2.54
CA VAL A 28 -9.76 1.17 1.19
C VAL A 28 -10.85 1.34 0.14
N VAL A 29 -10.69 2.35 -0.71
CA VAL A 29 -11.60 2.63 -1.84
C VAL A 29 -11.09 1.97 -3.11
N SER A 30 -9.78 2.08 -3.35
CA SER A 30 -9.11 1.48 -4.49
C SER A 30 -7.67 1.16 -4.12
N CYS A 31 -7.15 0.05 -4.62
CA CYS A 31 -5.75 -0.29 -4.48
C CYS A 31 -5.20 -0.90 -5.77
N SER A 32 -3.98 -0.53 -6.14
CA SER A 32 -3.20 -1.20 -7.17
C SER A 32 -1.95 -1.78 -6.54
N TYR A 33 -1.68 -3.04 -6.85
CA TYR A 33 -0.44 -3.71 -6.48
C TYR A 33 0.34 -4.00 -7.76
N GLN A 34 1.55 -3.44 -7.85
CA GLN A 34 2.38 -3.53 -9.04
C GLN A 34 3.74 -4.09 -8.66
N PHE A 35 4.23 -5.02 -9.49
CA PHE A 35 5.60 -5.48 -9.45
C PHE A 35 6.37 -4.71 -10.52
N VAL A 36 7.43 -4.03 -10.11
CA VAL A 36 8.40 -3.39 -11.00
C VAL A 36 9.62 -4.30 -11.04
N THR A 37 9.78 -4.98 -12.17
CA THR A 37 10.96 -5.80 -12.44
C THR A 37 12.09 -4.91 -12.90
N ALA A 38 13.29 -5.10 -12.35
CA ALA A 38 14.46 -4.45 -12.89
C ALA A 38 14.94 -5.17 -14.16
N THR A 39 15.44 -4.41 -15.13
CA THR A 39 15.96 -4.96 -16.39
C THR A 39 17.31 -5.65 -16.19
N ASP A 40 18.09 -5.21 -15.21
CA ASP A 40 19.44 -5.72 -14.94
C ASP A 40 19.46 -6.71 -13.77
N THR A 41 20.33 -7.73 -13.87
CA THR A 41 20.41 -8.85 -12.92
C THR A 41 20.91 -8.48 -11.52
N ASP A 42 21.36 -7.24 -11.33
CA ASP A 42 21.90 -6.73 -10.05
C ASP A 42 20.98 -5.74 -9.34
N GLU A 43 19.86 -5.37 -9.95
CA GLU A 43 18.89 -4.47 -9.35
C GLU A 43 17.80 -5.24 -8.60
N LEU A 44 17.38 -4.67 -7.47
CA LEU A 44 16.28 -5.20 -6.66
C LEU A 44 14.95 -4.88 -7.34
N GLY A 45 14.03 -5.84 -7.34
CA GLY A 45 12.66 -5.53 -7.71
C GLY A 45 12.01 -4.61 -6.68
N LEU A 46 10.95 -3.93 -7.12
CA LEU A 46 10.11 -3.15 -6.23
C LEU A 46 8.69 -3.64 -6.36
N ASN A 47 8.05 -3.89 -5.22
CA ASN A 47 6.60 -4.00 -5.18
C ASN A 47 6.04 -2.69 -4.67
N MET A 48 5.13 -2.11 -5.44
CA MET A 48 4.47 -0.87 -5.10
C MET A 48 2.99 -1.13 -4.86
N LEU A 49 2.51 -0.76 -3.67
CA LEU A 49 1.09 -0.64 -3.38
C LEU A 49 0.73 0.85 -3.41
N THR A 50 -0.20 1.22 -4.29
CA THR A 50 -0.84 2.55 -4.25
C THR A 50 -2.29 2.34 -3.84
N ALA A 51 -2.74 3.07 -2.83
CA ALA A 51 -4.12 2.95 -2.37
C ALA A 51 -4.74 4.32 -2.11
N THR A 52 -6.02 4.45 -2.48
CA THR A 52 -6.88 5.55 -2.07
C THR A 52 -7.69 5.08 -0.87
N ILE A 53 -7.62 5.84 0.22
CA ILE A 53 -8.20 5.48 1.50
C ILE A 53 -9.00 6.64 2.12
N PHE A 54 -9.81 6.29 3.11
CA PHE A 54 -10.39 7.20 4.10
C PHE A 54 -9.98 6.73 5.49
N LEU A 55 -9.68 7.66 6.40
CA LEU A 55 -9.54 7.31 7.82
C LEU A 55 -10.93 7.14 8.42
N LEU A 56 -11.11 6.14 9.29
CA LEU A 56 -12.42 5.87 9.89
C LEU A 56 -12.90 7.04 10.76
N SER A 57 -11.97 7.77 11.39
CA SER A 57 -12.20 8.99 12.16
C SER A 57 -12.78 10.14 11.32
N GLU A 58 -12.59 10.12 10.00
CA GLU A 58 -13.05 11.17 9.08
C GLU A 58 -14.44 10.88 8.49
N CYS A 59 -14.92 9.64 8.59
CA CYS A 59 -16.17 9.20 7.98
C CYS A 59 -17.40 9.96 8.47
N ASP A 60 -17.42 10.37 9.75
CA ASP A 60 -18.60 10.99 10.37
C ASP A 60 -18.80 12.46 9.97
N TYR A 61 -17.74 13.16 9.53
CA TYR A 61 -17.79 14.61 9.34
C TYR A 61 -17.54 15.08 7.92
N LYS A 62 -16.85 14.29 7.08
CA LYS A 62 -16.74 14.36 5.62
C LYS A 62 -15.45 13.60 5.25
N PRO A 63 -15.55 12.38 4.69
CA PRO A 63 -14.39 11.54 4.49
C PRO A 63 -13.37 12.22 3.56
N ILE A 64 -12.11 12.30 3.99
CA ILE A 64 -11.02 12.95 3.24
C ILE A 64 -10.28 11.87 2.44
N GLN A 65 -10.21 12.02 1.12
CA GLN A 65 -9.46 11.07 0.30
C GLN A 65 -7.96 11.27 0.50
N HIS A 66 -7.31 10.22 0.99
CA HIS A 66 -5.86 10.15 1.07
C HIS A 66 -5.35 9.18 0.01
N VAL A 67 -4.21 9.50 -0.59
CA VAL A 67 -3.49 8.59 -1.48
C VAL A 67 -2.19 8.22 -0.78
N ILE A 68 -2.01 6.93 -0.55
CA ILE A 68 -0.79 6.40 0.05
C ILE A 68 0.00 5.59 -0.98
N PHE A 69 1.32 5.65 -0.84
CA PHE A 69 2.28 4.89 -1.62
C PHE A 69 3.14 4.09 -0.66
N ILE A 70 3.16 2.78 -0.85
CA ILE A 70 3.99 1.88 -0.06
C ILE A 70 4.91 1.14 -1.01
N ASN A 71 6.20 1.42 -0.89
CA ASN A 71 7.25 0.77 -1.66
C ASN A 71 7.89 -0.31 -0.79
N GLN A 72 7.84 -1.56 -1.25
CA GLN A 72 8.57 -2.66 -0.67
C GLN A 72 9.65 -3.09 -1.66
N GLN A 73 10.92 -2.96 -1.24
CA GLN A 73 12.01 -3.62 -1.95
C GLN A 73 11.79 -5.12 -1.88
N THR A 74 11.57 -5.73 -3.04
CA THR A 74 11.67 -7.17 -3.17
C THR A 74 13.12 -7.52 -3.47
N GLY A 75 13.52 -8.77 -3.22
CA GLY A 75 14.87 -9.22 -3.56
C GLY A 75 15.16 -9.10 -5.06
N LYS A 76 16.28 -9.69 -5.51
CA LYS A 76 16.50 -9.89 -6.95
C LYS A 76 15.29 -10.63 -7.54
N VAL A 77 14.62 -10.00 -8.50
CA VAL A 77 13.50 -10.63 -9.19
C VAL A 77 14.09 -11.62 -10.18
N PHE A 78 13.76 -12.90 -10.01
CA PHE A 78 14.06 -13.90 -11.01
C PHE A 78 13.04 -13.78 -12.13
N TYR A 79 13.51 -13.58 -13.36
CA TYR A 79 12.71 -13.73 -14.57
C TYR A 79 11.98 -15.08 -14.52
N GLN A 80 10.66 -15.06 -14.68
CA GLN A 80 9.85 -16.28 -14.87
C GLN A 80 9.77 -16.63 -16.35
#